data_AF-A0AAX2E690-F1
#
_entry.id   AF-A0AAX2E690-F1
#
_cell.length_a   1.000
_cell.length_b   1.000
_cell.length_c   1.000
_cell.angle_alpha   90.00
_cell.angle_beta   90.00
_cell.angle_gamma   90.00
#
_symmetry.space_group_name_H-M   'P 1'
#
loop_
_entity.id
_entity.type
_entity.pdbx_description
1 polymer ?
#
loop_
_entity_poly.entity_id
_entity_poly.type
_entity_poly.pdbx_seq_one_letter_code
_entity_poly.pdbx_strand_id
1 'polypeptide(L)'
;MSFHPFSFSRLAVLASLALWLSIAVLNNLTDPETNRFHIGNTLSMVLLEEEELLGAALRWRAWPAHWAETALYAVAGIQVVVSMLLWYAAFAYAKAWRLGSRTALDVARNRAVVALTCFLLLWFGFICGGLWFGYWLKQGAIQSVHMTLILIGLVALLFVQGEPQSWPAVQPAAPATPGSQPLERSLP
;
A
#
# COMPACT_ATOMS: atom_id res chain seq x y z
N MET A 1 -15.64 23.42 -6.04
CA MET A 1 -16.56 22.26 -6.10
C MET A 1 -15.95 21.16 -6.97
N SER A 2 -15.19 20.23 -6.37
CA SER A 2 -14.42 19.21 -7.13
C SER A 2 -14.32 17.85 -6.40
N PHE A 3 -15.19 17.57 -5.42
CA PHE A 3 -15.08 16.38 -4.55
C PHE A 3 -15.48 15.05 -5.21
N HIS A 4 -16.35 15.06 -6.23
CA HIS A 4 -16.81 13.85 -6.90
C HIS A 4 -15.70 13.04 -7.59
N PRO A 5 -14.87 13.62 -8.48
CA PRO A 5 -13.82 12.85 -9.16
C PRO A 5 -12.76 12.33 -8.19
N PHE A 6 -12.46 13.08 -7.13
CA PHE A 6 -11.45 12.70 -6.15
C PHE A 6 -11.91 11.58 -5.20
N SER A 7 -13.18 11.62 -4.77
CA SER A 7 -13.76 10.54 -3.98
C SER A 7 -13.88 9.26 -4.82
N PHE A 8 -14.22 9.39 -6.10
CA PHE A 8 -14.34 8.27 -7.02
C PHE A 8 -12.99 7.62 -7.32
N SER A 9 -11.94 8.39 -7.58
CA SER A 9 -10.60 7.84 -7.84
C SER A 9 -10.04 7.11 -6.62
N ARG A 10 -10.25 7.65 -5.41
CA ARG A 10 -9.89 6.97 -4.16
C ARG A 10 -10.70 5.70 -3.93
N LEU A 11 -12.00 5.73 -4.17
CA LEU A 11 -12.83 4.53 -4.18
C LEU A 11 -12.24 3.46 -5.11
N ALA A 12 -11.92 3.83 -6.35
CA ALA A 12 -11.38 2.90 -7.34
C ALA A 12 -10.07 2.27 -6.87
N VAL A 13 -9.14 3.07 -6.35
CA VAL A 13 -7.86 2.56 -5.78
C VAL A 13 -8.11 1.59 -4.63
N LEU A 14 -8.92 1.98 -3.64
CA LEU A 14 -9.18 1.15 -2.46
C LEU A 14 -9.91 -0.15 -2.81
N ALA A 15 -10.92 -0.08 -3.68
CA ALA A 15 -11.65 -1.26 -4.14
C ALA A 15 -10.76 -2.20 -4.95
N SER A 16 -9.84 -1.68 -5.76
CA SER A 16 -8.91 -2.50 -6.55
C SER A 16 -7.91 -3.23 -5.66
N LEU A 17 -7.38 -2.56 -4.64
CA LEU A 17 -6.50 -3.20 -3.65
C LEU A 17 -7.26 -4.23 -2.79
N ALA A 18 -8.49 -3.92 -2.39
CA ALA A 18 -9.35 -4.85 -1.66
C ALA A 18 -9.65 -6.10 -2.48
N LEU A 19 -10.00 -5.93 -3.77
CA LEU A 19 -10.25 -7.02 -4.69
C LEU A 19 -9.01 -7.87 -4.91
N TRP A 20 -7.86 -7.24 -5.19
CA TRP A 20 -6.59 -7.96 -5.37
C TRP A 20 -6.25 -8.81 -4.15
N LEU A 21 -6.37 -8.24 -2.93
CA LEU A 21 -6.08 -8.98 -1.71
C LEU A 21 -7.11 -10.07 -1.43
N SER A 22 -8.38 -9.86 -1.80
CA SER A 22 -9.41 -10.90 -1.73
C SER A 22 -9.08 -12.08 -2.65
N ILE A 23 -8.56 -11.82 -3.86
CA ILE A 23 -8.10 -12.88 -4.76
C ILE A 23 -6.91 -13.63 -4.16
N ALA A 24 -5.95 -12.91 -3.55
CA ALA A 24 -4.83 -13.55 -2.86
C ALA A 24 -5.29 -14.47 -1.70
N VAL A 25 -6.28 -14.03 -0.91
CA VAL A 25 -6.92 -14.87 0.12
C VAL A 25 -7.57 -16.09 -0.51
N LEU A 26 -8.37 -15.91 -1.57
CA LEU A 26 -9.05 -17.01 -2.25
C LEU A 26 -8.04 -18.04 -2.76
N ASN A 27 -6.96 -17.60 -3.41
CA ASN A 27 -5.90 -18.50 -3.88
C ASN A 27 -5.29 -19.31 -2.73
N ASN A 28 -5.03 -18.68 -1.59
CA ASN A 28 -4.52 -19.36 -0.39
C ASN A 28 -5.48 -20.40 0.19
N LEU A 29 -6.78 -20.25 -0.03
CA LEU A 29 -7.81 -21.18 0.46
C LEU A 29 -8.10 -22.31 -0.54
N THR A 30 -8.07 -22.02 -1.84
CA THR A 30 -8.40 -22.98 -2.90
C THR A 30 -7.21 -23.79 -3.38
N ASP A 31 -6.01 -23.24 -3.29
CA ASP A 31 -4.75 -23.90 -3.63
C ASP A 31 -3.67 -23.58 -2.55
N PRO A 32 -3.83 -24.12 -1.34
CA PRO A 32 -2.89 -23.84 -0.25
C PRO A 32 -1.51 -24.45 -0.51
N GLU A 33 -1.41 -25.51 -1.31
CA GLU A 33 -0.16 -26.25 -1.51
C GLU A 33 0.91 -25.40 -2.20
N THR A 34 0.53 -24.57 -3.17
CA THR A 34 1.45 -23.66 -3.86
C THR A 34 2.18 -22.74 -2.88
N ASN A 35 1.45 -22.05 -2.00
CA ASN A 35 2.08 -21.14 -1.05
C ASN A 35 2.65 -21.86 0.18
N ARG A 36 2.11 -23.01 0.58
CA ARG A 36 2.72 -23.88 1.60
C ARG A 36 4.12 -24.31 1.15
N PHE A 37 4.29 -24.70 -0.10
CA PHE A 37 5.60 -25.07 -0.67
C PHE A 37 6.59 -23.90 -0.60
N HIS A 38 6.20 -22.71 -1.07
CA HIS A 38 7.07 -21.53 -1.06
C HIS A 38 7.41 -21.04 0.34
N ILE A 39 6.47 -21.09 1.28
CA ILE A 39 6.70 -20.76 2.69
C ILE A 39 7.60 -21.82 3.32
N GLY A 40 7.37 -23.11 3.03
CA GLY A 40 8.23 -24.21 3.49
C GLY A 40 9.68 -24.01 3.09
N ASN A 41 9.92 -23.70 1.82
CA ASN A 41 11.27 -23.42 1.30
C ASN A 41 11.90 -22.18 1.94
N THR A 42 11.09 -21.14 2.21
CA THR A 42 11.55 -19.93 2.92
C THR A 42 11.96 -20.27 4.36
N LEU A 43 11.09 -20.95 5.10
CA LEU A 43 11.29 -21.27 6.51
C LEU A 43 12.46 -22.22 6.70
N SER A 44 12.52 -23.32 5.92
CA SER A 44 13.59 -24.31 6.02
C SER A 44 14.91 -23.80 5.47
N MET A 45 14.90 -22.73 4.68
CA MET A 45 16.06 -22.23 3.94
C MET A 45 16.69 -23.28 3.03
N VAL A 46 15.94 -24.31 2.60
CA VAL A 46 16.47 -25.42 1.78
C VAL A 46 17.12 -24.94 0.48
N LEU A 47 16.59 -23.86 -0.11
CA LEU A 47 17.15 -23.26 -1.33
C LEU A 47 18.53 -22.61 -1.13
N LEU A 48 18.95 -22.38 0.13
CA LEU A 48 20.29 -21.90 0.49
C LEU A 48 21.26 -23.05 0.78
N GLU A 49 20.79 -24.31 0.87
CA GLU A 49 21.64 -25.49 0.94
C GLU A 49 22.25 -25.81 -0.43
N GLU A 50 21.48 -25.54 -1.48
CA GLU A 50 21.88 -25.71 -2.88
C GLU A 50 22.90 -24.64 -3.35
N GLU A 51 23.21 -23.65 -2.50
CA GLU A 51 24.12 -22.55 -2.79
C GLU A 51 25.43 -22.69 -1.98
N GLU A 52 26.55 -22.96 -2.65
CA GLU A 52 27.86 -23.10 -2.00
C GLU A 52 28.47 -21.75 -1.57
N LEU A 53 28.13 -20.65 -2.27
CA LEU A 53 28.84 -19.37 -2.14
C LEU A 53 28.13 -18.32 -1.26
N LEU A 54 26.80 -18.25 -1.33
CA LEU A 54 26.01 -17.18 -0.70
C LEU A 54 24.95 -17.75 0.25
N GLY A 55 24.75 -17.09 1.39
CA GLY A 55 23.64 -17.41 2.31
C GLY A 55 23.89 -18.57 3.28
N ALA A 56 25.00 -19.32 3.17
CA ALA A 56 25.34 -20.41 4.09
C ALA A 56 25.31 -20.01 5.58
N ALA A 57 25.81 -18.80 5.89
CA ALA A 57 25.82 -18.26 7.24
C ALA A 57 24.43 -17.84 7.78
N LEU A 58 23.38 -17.88 6.96
CA LEU A 58 22.01 -17.57 7.40
C LEU A 58 21.28 -18.82 7.91
N ARG A 59 21.74 -20.03 7.56
CA ARG A 59 21.03 -21.31 7.80
C ARG A 59 20.71 -21.59 9.26
N TRP A 60 21.45 -21.02 10.22
CA TRP A 60 21.15 -21.17 11.65
C TRP A 60 19.79 -20.59 12.07
N ARG A 61 19.17 -19.76 11.22
CA ARG A 61 17.87 -19.15 11.44
C ARG A 61 16.70 -19.99 10.92
N ALA A 62 16.99 -21.10 10.24
CA ALA A 62 16.00 -21.95 9.60
C ALA A 62 15.02 -22.54 10.61
N TRP A 63 13.77 -22.63 10.19
CA TRP A 63 12.67 -23.25 10.93
C TRP A 63 12.22 -24.53 10.22
N PRO A 64 11.69 -25.52 10.94
CA PRO A 64 11.16 -26.73 10.32
C PRO A 64 10.02 -26.43 9.32
N ALA A 65 10.04 -27.08 8.16
CA ALA A 65 9.05 -26.86 7.10
C ALA A 65 7.59 -27.17 7.52
N HIS A 66 7.36 -27.99 8.55
CA HIS A 66 6.01 -28.27 9.04
C HIS A 66 5.29 -27.02 9.60
N TRP A 67 6.02 -25.96 9.94
CA TRP A 67 5.43 -24.67 10.32
C TRP A 67 4.78 -23.92 9.15
N ALA A 68 5.04 -24.33 7.89
CA ALA A 68 4.55 -23.63 6.71
C ALA A 68 3.02 -23.53 6.65
N GLU A 69 2.32 -24.58 7.07
CA GLU A 69 0.86 -24.58 7.14
C GLU A 69 0.33 -23.53 8.13
N THR A 70 0.90 -23.50 9.33
CA THR A 70 0.49 -22.56 10.37
C THR A 70 0.79 -21.12 9.93
N ALA A 71 1.98 -20.89 9.35
CA ALA A 71 2.36 -19.59 8.82
C ALA A 71 1.45 -19.14 7.67
N LEU A 72 1.12 -20.05 6.73
CA LEU A 72 0.19 -19.76 5.63
C LEU A 72 -1.17 -19.30 6.15
N TYR A 73 -1.78 -20.04 7.07
CA TYR A 73 -3.11 -19.68 7.58
C TYR A 73 -3.08 -18.45 8.50
N ALA A 74 -2.00 -18.22 9.25
CA ALA A 74 -1.83 -16.98 10.01
C ALA A 74 -1.78 -15.76 9.07
N VAL A 75 -0.98 -15.84 8.00
CA VAL A 75 -0.89 -14.79 6.99
C VAL A 75 -2.21 -14.61 6.24
N ALA A 76 -2.87 -15.70 5.84
CA ALA A 76 -4.17 -15.64 5.19
C ALA A 76 -5.23 -14.96 6.09
N GLY A 77 -5.21 -15.24 7.40
CA GLY A 77 -6.05 -14.56 8.38
C GLY A 77 -5.79 -13.05 8.42
N ILE A 78 -4.52 -12.63 8.43
CA ILE A 78 -4.15 -11.20 8.35
C ILE A 78 -4.64 -10.60 7.02
N GLN A 79 -4.46 -11.30 5.89
CA GLN A 79 -4.94 -10.84 4.59
C GLN A 79 -6.46 -10.66 4.55
N VAL A 80 -7.23 -11.54 5.19
CA VAL A 80 -8.69 -11.39 5.36
C VAL A 80 -9.01 -10.10 6.10
N VAL A 81 -8.39 -9.88 7.26
CA VAL A 81 -8.62 -8.66 8.07
C VAL A 81 -8.27 -7.40 7.29
N VAL A 82 -7.11 -7.37 6.64
CA VAL A 82 -6.68 -6.21 5.83
C VAL A 82 -7.62 -5.99 4.64
N SER A 83 -8.08 -7.06 3.98
CA SER A 83 -9.04 -6.97 2.88
C SER A 83 -10.37 -6.37 3.34
N MET A 84 -10.88 -6.81 4.50
CA MET A 84 -12.09 -6.24 5.10
C MET A 84 -11.93 -4.75 5.42
N LEU A 85 -10.77 -4.33 5.94
CA LEU A 85 -10.48 -2.92 6.20
C LEU A 85 -10.44 -2.09 4.90
N LEU A 86 -9.84 -2.62 3.84
CA LEU A 86 -9.80 -1.96 2.52
C LEU A 86 -11.21 -1.83 1.92
N TRP A 87 -12.04 -2.88 1.99
CA TRP A 87 -13.45 -2.81 1.58
C TRP A 87 -14.24 -1.81 2.43
N TYR A 88 -14.03 -1.79 3.74
CA TYR A 88 -14.68 -0.84 4.65
C TYR A 88 -14.34 0.62 4.31
N ALA A 89 -13.07 0.89 3.97
CA ALA A 89 -12.65 2.19 3.48
C ALA A 89 -13.24 2.52 2.09
N ALA A 90 -13.28 1.55 1.17
CA ALA A 90 -13.91 1.70 -0.14
C ALA A 90 -15.40 2.06 -0.02
N PHE A 91 -16.17 1.34 0.79
CA PHE A 91 -17.58 1.66 1.02
C PHE A 91 -17.77 3.05 1.65
N ALA A 92 -16.85 3.50 2.50
CA ALA A 92 -16.88 4.85 3.03
C ALA A 92 -16.69 5.91 1.93
N TYR A 93 -15.77 5.68 0.98
CA TYR A 93 -15.62 6.57 -0.18
C TYR A 93 -16.82 6.51 -1.13
N ALA A 94 -17.43 5.35 -1.33
CA ALA A 94 -18.67 5.23 -2.11
C ALA A 94 -19.81 6.03 -1.48
N LYS A 95 -19.93 5.99 -0.14
CA LYS A 95 -20.88 6.82 0.61
C LYS A 95 -20.56 8.32 0.48
N ALA A 96 -19.29 8.71 0.66
CA ALA A 96 -18.87 10.10 0.52
C ALA A 96 -19.13 10.65 -0.90
N TRP A 97 -18.87 9.84 -1.93
CA TRP A 97 -19.17 10.16 -3.31
C TRP A 97 -20.67 10.36 -3.55
N ARG A 98 -21.52 9.47 -3.04
CA ARG A 98 -22.98 9.61 -3.17
C ARG A 98 -23.55 10.81 -2.43
N LEU A 99 -23.03 11.15 -1.25
CA LEU A 99 -23.55 12.22 -0.39
C LEU A 99 -22.97 13.60 -0.72
N GLY A 100 -21.83 13.68 -1.39
CA GLY A 100 -21.12 14.96 -1.62
C GLY A 100 -20.69 15.67 -0.33
N SER A 101 -20.63 14.96 0.81
CA SER A 101 -20.39 15.55 2.13
C SER A 101 -18.91 15.53 2.51
N ARG A 102 -18.39 16.68 2.95
CA ARG A 102 -17.01 16.82 3.44
C ARG A 102 -16.75 15.95 4.67
N THR A 103 -17.69 15.92 5.61
CA THR A 103 -17.58 15.07 6.80
C THR A 103 -17.50 13.58 6.44
N ALA A 104 -18.31 13.14 5.46
CA ALA A 104 -18.25 11.75 4.99
C ALA A 104 -16.90 11.44 4.33
N LEU A 105 -16.33 12.41 3.60
CA LEU A 105 -15.01 12.28 2.99
C LEU A 105 -13.89 12.19 4.02
N ASP A 106 -13.91 13.01 5.08
CA ASP A 106 -12.93 12.96 6.16
C ASP A 106 -12.95 11.61 6.89
N VAL A 107 -14.15 11.07 7.14
CA VAL A 107 -14.31 9.72 7.72
C VAL A 107 -13.74 8.65 6.78
N ALA A 108 -14.01 8.75 5.48
CA ALA A 108 -13.47 7.81 4.49
C ALA A 108 -11.94 7.88 4.42
N ARG A 109 -11.36 9.09 4.47
CA ARG A 109 -9.91 9.32 4.50
C ARG A 109 -9.26 8.63 5.68
N ASN A 110 -9.78 8.84 6.89
CA ASN A 110 -9.21 8.24 8.11
C ASN A 110 -9.25 6.71 8.06
N ARG A 111 -10.36 6.12 7.57
CA ARG A 111 -10.46 4.66 7.38
C ARG A 111 -9.45 4.14 6.36
N ALA A 112 -9.27 4.85 5.26
CA ALA A 112 -8.31 4.47 4.22
C ALA A 112 -6.86 4.51 4.72
N VAL A 113 -6.50 5.53 5.52
CA VAL A 113 -5.18 5.59 6.16
C VAL A 113 -4.92 4.36 7.01
N VAL A 114 -5.85 3.99 7.90
CA VAL A 114 -5.71 2.78 8.74
C VAL A 114 -5.58 1.52 7.89
N ALA A 115 -6.46 1.33 6.90
CA ALA A 115 -6.45 0.16 6.04
C ALA A 115 -5.13 0.03 5.25
N LEU A 116 -4.64 1.13 4.68
CA LEU A 116 -3.40 1.16 3.91
C LEU A 116 -2.16 1.01 4.79
N THR A 117 -2.18 1.51 6.03
CA THR A 117 -1.12 1.24 7.01
C THR A 117 -1.06 -0.26 7.34
N CYS A 118 -2.20 -0.92 7.60
CA CYS A 118 -2.22 -2.36 7.84
C CYS A 118 -1.77 -3.16 6.60
N PHE A 119 -2.17 -2.72 5.40
CA PHE A 119 -1.70 -3.29 4.14
C PHE A 119 -0.19 -3.18 3.99
N LEU A 120 0.40 -2.02 4.29
CA LEU A 120 1.85 -1.85 4.28
C LEU A 120 2.55 -2.73 5.31
N LEU A 121 2.03 -2.81 6.53
CA LEU A 121 2.61 -3.67 7.58
C LEU A 121 2.62 -5.15 7.18
N LEU A 122 1.59 -5.63 6.50
CA LEU A 122 1.57 -6.99 5.94
C LEU A 122 2.76 -7.23 5.01
N TRP A 123 2.97 -6.37 4.02
CA TRP A 123 4.06 -6.55 3.04
C TRP A 123 5.44 -6.27 3.61
N PHE A 124 5.57 -5.28 4.51
CA PHE A 124 6.81 -5.09 5.26
C PHE A 124 7.13 -6.30 6.13
N GLY A 125 6.12 -6.96 6.72
CA GLY A 125 6.30 -8.23 7.42
C GLY A 125 6.95 -9.29 6.54
N PHE A 126 6.49 -9.44 5.29
CA PHE A 126 7.13 -10.33 4.33
C PHE A 126 8.54 -9.93 3.94
N ILE A 127 8.84 -8.63 3.77
CA ILE A 127 10.20 -8.18 3.46
C ILE A 127 11.15 -8.41 4.65
N CYS A 128 10.71 -8.13 5.87
CA CYS A 128 11.49 -8.37 7.09
C CYS A 128 11.73 -9.88 7.30
N GLY A 129 10.68 -10.70 7.21
CA GLY A 129 10.80 -12.15 7.29
C GLY A 129 11.68 -12.70 6.16
N GLY A 130 11.52 -12.15 4.97
CA GLY A 130 12.34 -12.46 3.82
C GLY A 130 13.83 -12.13 3.98
N LEU A 131 14.15 -10.99 4.58
CA LEU A 131 15.51 -10.63 4.93
C LEU A 131 16.09 -11.58 5.99
N TRP A 132 15.28 -11.95 6.98
CA TRP A 132 15.66 -12.94 8.00
C TRP A 132 15.97 -14.31 7.38
N PHE A 133 15.08 -14.80 6.51
CA PHE A 133 15.13 -16.11 5.86
C PHE A 133 15.99 -16.16 4.59
N GLY A 134 16.54 -15.03 4.14
CA GLY A 134 17.40 -14.99 2.95
C GLY A 134 16.69 -15.30 1.63
N TYR A 135 15.34 -15.27 1.58
CA TYR A 135 14.58 -15.62 0.37
C TYR A 135 14.88 -14.68 -0.82
N TRP A 136 15.44 -13.50 -0.55
CA TRP A 136 15.82 -12.53 -1.57
C TRP A 136 16.91 -13.05 -2.52
N LEU A 137 17.65 -14.08 -2.10
CA LEU A 137 18.66 -14.75 -2.93
C LEU A 137 18.04 -15.69 -3.97
N LYS A 138 16.90 -16.33 -3.66
CA LYS A 138 16.38 -17.48 -4.43
C LYS A 138 14.91 -17.37 -4.85
N GLN A 139 14.17 -16.42 -4.31
CA GLN A 139 12.73 -16.23 -4.53
C GLN A 139 12.43 -14.81 -5.03
N GLY A 140 13.19 -14.35 -6.01
CA GLY A 140 13.13 -12.97 -6.53
C GLY A 140 11.75 -12.56 -7.07
N ALA A 141 11.01 -13.47 -7.70
CA ALA A 141 9.65 -13.18 -8.18
C ALA A 141 8.65 -12.97 -7.04
N ILE A 142 8.81 -13.70 -5.92
CA ILE A 142 7.94 -13.51 -4.74
C ILE A 142 8.30 -12.19 -4.06
N GLN A 143 9.60 -11.91 -3.89
CA GLN A 143 10.06 -10.65 -3.34
C GLN A 143 9.61 -9.45 -4.19
N SER A 144 9.64 -9.56 -5.52
CA SER A 144 9.24 -8.46 -6.40
C SER A 144 7.77 -8.10 -6.20
N VAL A 145 6.87 -9.08 -6.06
CA VAL A 145 5.46 -8.85 -5.72
C VAL A 145 5.34 -8.09 -4.39
N HIS A 146 6.04 -8.52 -3.34
CA HIS A 146 5.99 -7.83 -2.04
C HIS A 146 6.50 -6.39 -2.12
N MET A 147 7.61 -6.15 -2.82
CA MET A 147 8.15 -4.80 -3.02
C MET A 147 7.21 -3.92 -3.84
N THR A 148 6.64 -4.45 -4.93
CA THR A 148 5.66 -3.73 -5.74
C THR A 148 4.43 -3.34 -4.92
N LEU A 149 3.93 -4.23 -4.05
CA LEU A 149 2.78 -3.92 -3.20
C LEU A 149 3.10 -2.91 -2.10
N ILE A 150 4.34 -2.88 -1.58
CA ILE A 150 4.80 -1.77 -0.72
C ILE A 150 4.77 -0.44 -1.48
N LEU A 151 5.32 -0.40 -2.70
CA LEU A 151 5.35 0.83 -3.50
C LEU A 151 3.94 1.31 -3.85
N ILE A 152 3.06 0.42 -4.32
CA ILE A 152 1.66 0.73 -4.60
C ILE A 152 0.95 1.21 -3.31
N GLY A 153 1.19 0.54 -2.19
CA GLY A 153 0.61 0.90 -0.89
C GLY A 153 1.05 2.28 -0.40
N LEU A 154 2.33 2.62 -0.56
CA LEU A 154 2.88 3.94 -0.20
C LEU A 154 2.28 5.04 -1.09
N VAL A 155 2.24 4.82 -2.40
CA VAL A 155 1.62 5.77 -3.35
C VAL A 155 0.13 5.94 -3.02
N ALA A 156 -0.60 4.86 -2.77
CA ALA A 156 -2.00 4.92 -2.38
C ALA A 156 -2.20 5.68 -1.06
N LEU A 157 -1.33 5.46 -0.07
CA LEU A 157 -1.38 6.13 1.24
C LEU A 157 -1.19 7.64 1.08
N LEU A 158 -0.16 8.06 0.34
CA LEU A 158 0.09 9.47 0.03
C LEU A 158 -1.08 10.08 -0.76
N PHE A 159 -1.61 9.33 -1.73
CA PHE A 159 -2.74 9.76 -2.55
C PHE A 159 -4.01 10.00 -1.74
N VAL A 160 -4.33 9.14 -0.76
CA VAL A 160 -5.51 9.34 0.10
C VAL A 160 -5.29 10.43 1.16
N GLN A 161 -4.05 10.73 1.52
CA GLN A 161 -3.72 11.80 2.47
C GLN A 161 -3.73 13.19 1.83
N GLY A 162 -3.43 13.30 0.53
CA GLY A 162 -3.40 14.59 -0.16
C GLY A 162 -4.74 15.31 -0.12
N GLU A 163 -4.76 16.60 0.22
CA GLU A 163 -5.96 17.41 0.02
C GLU A 163 -6.03 17.87 -1.45
N PRO A 164 -7.22 17.95 -2.07
CA PRO A 164 -7.36 18.62 -3.36
C PRO A 164 -6.88 20.06 -3.20
N GLN A 165 -5.74 20.39 -3.80
CA GLN A 165 -5.25 21.76 -3.77
C GLN A 165 -6.28 22.63 -4.49
N SER A 166 -6.82 23.63 -3.79
CA SER A 166 -7.61 24.65 -4.47
C SER A 166 -6.68 25.29 -5.51
N TRP A 167 -7.12 25.33 -6.77
CA TRP A 167 -6.46 26.15 -7.80
C TRP A 167 -6.09 27.50 -7.17
N PRO A 168 -4.84 27.99 -7.28
CA PRO A 168 -4.52 29.29 -6.74
C PRO A 168 -5.48 30.27 -7.39
N ALA A 169 -6.42 30.81 -6.61
CA ALA A 169 -7.09 32.01 -6.99
C ALA A 169 -5.95 32.97 -7.33
N VAL A 170 -5.88 33.43 -8.57
CA VAL A 170 -5.05 34.58 -8.91
C VAL A 170 -5.39 35.60 -7.83
N GLN A 171 -4.47 35.83 -6.90
CA GLN A 171 -4.65 36.89 -5.92
C GLN A 171 -4.88 38.12 -6.77
N PRO A 172 -6.02 38.81 -6.65
CA PRO A 172 -6.19 40.09 -7.33
C PRO A 172 -4.94 40.88 -6.98
N ALA A 173 -4.20 41.32 -7.99
CA ALA A 173 -3.06 42.19 -7.78
C ALA A 173 -3.51 43.25 -6.77
N ALA A 174 -2.78 43.38 -5.66
CA ALA A 174 -3.13 44.35 -4.63
C ALA A 174 -3.44 45.67 -5.34
N PRO A 175 -4.58 46.33 -5.04
CA PRO A 175 -4.95 47.55 -5.73
C PRO A 175 -3.76 48.48 -5.69
N ALA A 176 -3.28 48.88 -6.88
CA ALA A 176 -2.15 49.78 -6.99
C ALA A 176 -2.42 50.95 -6.05
N THR A 177 -1.55 51.14 -5.05
CA THR A 177 -1.63 52.29 -4.16
C THR A 177 -1.71 53.55 -5.04
N PRO A 178 -2.76 54.37 -4.91
CA PRO A 178 -2.84 55.63 -5.64
C PRO A 178 -1.64 56.48 -5.22
N GLY A 179 -0.63 56.60 -6.07
CA GLY A 179 0.57 57.39 -5.78
C GLY A 179 1.89 56.83 -6.28
N SER A 180 1.97 55.55 -6.65
CA SER A 180 3.20 55.03 -7.30
C SER A 180 3.11 55.22 -8.82
N GLN A 181 3.30 56.45 -9.28
CA GLN A 181 3.70 56.63 -10.68
C GLN A 181 5.05 55.92 -10.88
N PRO A 182 5.25 55.19 -11.99
CA PRO A 182 6.58 54.74 -12.34
C PRO A 182 7.41 56.01 -12.58
N LEU A 183 8.52 56.16 -11.85
CA LEU A 183 9.57 57.10 -12.21
C LEU A 183 10.00 56.75 -13.64
N GLU A 184 9.49 57.49 -14.63
CA GLU A 184 10.07 57.52 -15.96
C GLU A 184 11.55 57.85 -15.76
N ARG A 185 12.41 56.88 -16.07
CA ARG A 185 13.84 57.15 -16.22
C ARG A 185 13.97 58.11 -17.39
N SER A 186 14.12 59.39 -17.08
CA SER A 186 14.78 60.34 -17.94
C SER A 186 16.21 59.82 -18.18
N LEU A 187 16.41 59.18 -19.32
CA LEU A 187 17.75 58.94 -19.84
C LEU A 187 18.25 60.23 -20.50
N PRO A 188 19.51 60.63 -20.27
CA PRO A 188 20.18 61.70 -21.02
C PRO A 188 20.49 61.29 -22.47
#